data_AF-A0A3C0Z731-F1
#
_entry.id   AF-A0A3C0Z731-F1
#
_cell.length_a   1.000
_cell.length_b   1.000
_cell.length_c   1.000
_cell.angle_alpha   90.00
_cell.angle_beta   90.00
_cell.angle_gamma   90.00
#
_symmetry.space_group_name_H-M   'P 1'
#
loop_
_entity.id
_entity.type
_entity.pdbx_description
1 polymer ?
#
loop_
_entity_poly.entity_id
_entity_poly.type
_entity_poly.pdbx_seq_one_letter_code
_entity_poly.pdbx_strand_id
1 'polypeptide(L)'
;MKKIVITLPENVDCQKFQHDNSYEDITSQILKDFNIDKSYHLEQYGFALSPSEIATFLLHISAWTRFLASDENHCLIIEENVNSNYLNFEPDFFDLLPDGWDVYFPYSGDGIKQNQTKLLNPNSREYYDVEPFFFGYEWGSSIYFLSKKGVEKLLLNINTIRQRVEDEIFKIAKLNTIDVYFSNYNETIKDYIKPKIHLDRNAIIKEAVLNYNVWTEKDFVILNKLLTKISSAAEKLDIKLILQGGTHLGYVRHGGIMKWDDDVDLGVLASEFENLKNELLINGCQLVQHIEEKTNTPFYKAFLKEGKVIDGYDFKFPCIDVWLYIIKGCDIIFENGIICKDSALHDPKKIIFEGNNLFILHNSLDVLDTRYNDWRTKIRIYSFSHET
;
A
#
# COMPACT_ATOMS: atom_id res chain seq x y z
N MET A 1 25.96 29.09 10.53
CA MET A 1 24.88 28.21 10.06
C MET A 1 23.56 28.72 10.63
N LYS A 2 22.68 29.21 9.77
CA LYS A 2 21.31 29.53 10.15
C LYS A 2 20.49 28.25 10.23
N LYS A 3 19.90 28.01 11.40
CA LYS A 3 18.89 26.96 11.62
C LYS A 3 17.52 27.57 11.32
N ILE A 4 16.80 26.99 10.37
CA ILE A 4 15.42 27.40 10.07
C ILE A 4 14.51 26.26 10.50
N VAL A 5 13.72 26.51 11.54
CA VAL A 5 12.70 25.58 12.01
C VAL A 5 11.40 25.89 11.27
N ILE A 6 10.87 24.88 10.60
CA ILE A 6 9.54 24.85 10.00
C ILE A 6 8.61 24.25 11.04
N THR A 7 7.65 25.04 11.51
CA THR A 7 6.60 24.60 12.42
C THR A 7 5.30 24.55 11.62
N LEU A 8 4.67 23.39 11.58
CA LEU A 8 3.30 23.29 11.10
C LEU A 8 2.42 23.79 12.27
N PRO A 9 1.46 24.70 12.05
CA PRO A 9 0.56 25.06 13.14
C PRO A 9 -0.14 23.80 13.67
N GLU A 10 -0.10 23.54 14.99
CA GLU A 10 -0.67 22.33 15.64
C GLU A 10 -2.17 22.13 15.33
N ASN A 11 -2.85 23.15 14.81
CA ASN A 11 -4.24 23.14 14.39
C ASN A 11 -4.41 23.84 13.03
N VAL A 12 -3.79 23.32 11.97
CA VAL A 12 -4.22 23.67 10.61
C VAL A 12 -5.58 23.03 10.34
N ASP A 13 -6.65 23.74 10.74
CA ASP A 13 -7.99 23.53 10.22
C ASP A 13 -7.97 23.88 8.74
N CYS A 14 -7.86 22.86 7.88
CA CYS A 14 -7.71 23.02 6.44
C CYS A 14 -8.93 23.70 5.77
N GLN A 15 -10.09 23.77 6.42
CA GLN A 15 -11.23 24.57 5.94
C GLN A 15 -11.01 26.07 6.18
N LYS A 16 -10.21 26.44 7.18
CA LYS A 16 -9.86 27.84 7.48
C LYS A 16 -8.72 28.38 6.64
N PHE A 17 -7.93 27.56 5.94
CA PHE A 17 -6.95 28.08 4.98
C PHE A 17 -7.58 28.82 3.79
N GLN A 18 -8.90 28.71 3.59
CA GLN A 18 -9.64 29.55 2.64
C GLN A 18 -10.07 30.90 3.25
N HIS A 19 -10.00 31.10 4.58
CA HIS A 19 -10.65 32.23 5.27
C HIS A 19 -9.96 32.77 6.55
N ASP A 20 -8.72 32.35 6.89
CA ASP A 20 -8.00 32.84 8.07
C ASP A 20 -6.99 33.94 7.71
N ASN A 21 -7.41 35.19 7.90
CA ASN A 21 -6.67 36.40 7.56
C ASN A 21 -5.39 36.65 8.39
N SER A 22 -5.03 35.76 9.31
CA SER A 22 -3.81 35.87 10.11
C SER A 22 -2.57 35.23 9.45
N TYR A 23 -2.77 34.30 8.51
CA TYR A 23 -1.71 33.66 7.71
C TYR A 23 -1.61 34.23 6.27
N GLU A 24 -2.49 35.18 5.94
CA GLU A 24 -2.68 35.74 4.61
C GLU A 24 -1.47 36.51 4.07
N ASP A 25 -0.52 36.99 4.87
CA ASP A 25 0.46 37.95 4.35
C ASP A 25 1.68 37.29 3.65
N ILE A 26 2.20 36.17 4.17
CA ILE A 26 3.34 35.46 3.56
C ILE A 26 2.86 34.33 2.64
N THR A 27 1.83 33.60 3.05
CA THR A 27 1.32 32.45 2.30
C THR A 27 0.60 32.88 1.03
N SER A 28 -0.17 33.99 1.07
CA SER A 28 -0.88 34.48 -0.12
C SER A 28 0.03 35.15 -1.14
N GLN A 29 1.20 35.64 -0.73
CA GLN A 29 2.22 36.12 -1.66
C GLN A 29 2.89 34.92 -2.37
N ILE A 30 3.29 33.90 -1.63
CA ILE A 30 3.91 32.67 -2.18
C ILE A 30 2.92 31.90 -3.07
N LEU A 31 1.63 31.84 -2.69
CA LEU A 31 0.57 31.21 -3.50
C LEU A 31 0.33 31.90 -4.84
N LYS A 32 0.70 33.18 -5.00
CA LYS A 32 0.60 33.87 -6.30
C LYS A 32 1.69 33.43 -7.28
N ASP A 33 2.81 32.93 -6.77
CA ASP A 33 4.00 32.61 -7.56
C ASP A 33 4.11 31.11 -7.90
N PHE A 34 3.31 30.25 -7.27
CA PHE A 34 3.35 28.80 -7.45
C PHE A 34 1.99 28.22 -7.85
N ASN A 35 1.99 27.41 -8.90
CA ASN A 35 0.80 26.66 -9.31
C ASN A 35 0.67 25.37 -8.48
N ILE A 36 -0.55 24.88 -8.31
CA ILE A 36 -0.81 23.54 -7.74
C ILE A 36 -1.40 22.67 -8.85
N ASP A 37 -0.70 21.62 -9.22
CA ASP A 37 -1.19 20.60 -10.15
C ASP A 37 -2.01 19.57 -9.38
N LYS A 38 -3.33 19.68 -9.47
CA LYS A 38 -4.25 18.81 -8.75
C LYS A 38 -4.38 17.43 -9.39
N SER A 39 -3.97 17.24 -10.65
CA SER A 39 -4.18 15.98 -11.37
C SER A 39 -2.95 15.10 -11.38
N TYR A 40 -1.75 15.66 -11.42
CA TYR A 40 -0.51 14.87 -11.50
C TYR A 40 -0.42 13.78 -10.43
N HIS A 41 -0.59 14.11 -9.15
CA HIS A 41 -0.46 13.13 -8.07
C HIS A 41 -1.51 12.01 -8.16
N LEU A 42 -2.73 12.39 -8.55
CA LEU A 42 -3.85 11.48 -8.74
C LEU A 42 -3.58 10.52 -9.91
N GLU A 43 -3.08 11.04 -11.03
CA GLU A 43 -2.76 10.25 -12.22
C GLU A 43 -1.59 9.28 -11.97
N GLN A 44 -0.59 9.69 -11.17
CA GLN A 44 0.57 8.85 -10.87
C GLN A 44 0.30 7.79 -9.81
N TYR A 45 -0.47 8.12 -8.77
CA TYR A 45 -0.57 7.29 -7.55
C TYR A 45 -2.00 6.87 -7.19
N GLY A 46 -3.00 7.29 -7.96
CA GLY A 46 -4.41 6.94 -7.74
C GLY A 46 -5.11 7.74 -6.62
N PHE A 47 -4.44 8.74 -6.03
CA PHE A 47 -5.05 9.64 -5.05
C PHE A 47 -4.40 11.04 -5.09
N ALA A 48 -5.17 12.07 -4.71
CA ALA A 48 -4.72 13.45 -4.75
C ALA A 48 -3.73 13.78 -3.62
N LEU A 49 -2.85 14.76 -3.86
CA LEU A 49 -1.98 15.34 -2.82
C LEU A 49 -2.85 15.98 -1.73
N SER A 50 -2.57 15.69 -0.45
CA SER A 50 -3.39 16.19 0.65
C SER A 50 -3.18 17.68 0.91
N PRO A 51 -4.18 18.39 1.48
CA PRO A 51 -4.00 19.77 1.95
C PRO A 51 -2.79 19.95 2.86
N SER A 52 -2.54 19.01 3.78
CA SER A 52 -1.39 19.03 4.68
C SER A 52 -0.06 18.86 3.93
N GLU A 53 -0.01 18.03 2.90
CA GLU A 53 1.18 17.87 2.05
C GLU A 53 1.46 19.15 1.25
N ILE A 54 0.43 19.81 0.71
CA ILE A 54 0.54 21.11 0.03
C ILE A 54 1.03 22.18 0.99
N ALA A 55 0.43 22.28 2.19
CA ALA A 55 0.83 23.25 3.20
C ALA A 55 2.28 23.05 3.64
N THR A 56 2.69 21.80 3.86
CA THR A 56 4.08 21.44 4.15
C THR A 56 5.01 21.94 3.04
N PHE A 57 4.66 21.69 1.78
CA PHE A 57 5.46 22.16 0.64
C PHE A 57 5.62 23.69 0.62
N LEU A 58 4.52 24.42 0.80
CA LEU A 58 4.55 25.89 0.83
C LEU A 58 5.42 26.44 1.97
N LEU A 59 5.42 25.76 3.13
CA LEU A 59 6.31 26.12 4.24
C LEU A 59 7.78 25.90 3.90
N HIS A 60 8.12 24.83 3.16
CA HIS A 60 9.48 24.63 2.66
C HIS A 60 9.89 25.72 1.67
N ILE A 61 9.02 26.09 0.71
CA ILE A 61 9.28 27.22 -0.20
C ILE A 61 9.52 28.51 0.59
N SER A 62 8.70 28.80 1.60
CA SER A 62 8.88 29.96 2.48
C SER A 62 10.23 29.93 3.21
N ALA A 63 10.63 28.77 3.72
CA ALA A 63 11.92 28.59 4.37
C ALA A 63 13.09 28.79 3.38
N TRP A 64 13.00 28.26 2.16
CA TRP A 64 13.97 28.44 1.10
C TRP A 64 14.15 29.92 0.75
N THR A 65 13.06 30.65 0.53
CA THR A 65 13.10 32.09 0.23
C THR A 65 13.72 32.90 1.37
N ARG A 66 13.38 32.60 2.63
CA ARG A 66 14.00 33.24 3.82
C ARG A 66 15.48 32.91 3.99
N PHE A 67 15.90 31.73 3.55
CA PHE A 67 17.30 31.36 3.54
C PHE A 67 18.06 32.11 2.44
N LEU A 68 17.51 32.17 1.22
CA LEU A 68 18.11 32.88 0.09
C LEU A 68 18.37 34.36 0.41
N ALA A 69 17.45 35.00 1.12
CA ALA A 69 17.55 36.40 1.56
C ALA A 69 18.54 36.63 2.72
N SER A 70 19.16 35.59 3.28
CA SER A 70 20.11 35.72 4.40
C SER A 70 21.57 35.69 3.94
N ASP A 71 22.49 36.18 4.77
CA ASP A 71 23.94 36.22 4.47
C ASP A 71 24.66 34.87 4.66
N GLU A 72 23.92 33.81 4.98
CA GLU A 72 24.49 32.50 5.27
C GLU A 72 24.67 31.66 4.00
N ASN A 73 25.73 30.86 3.94
CA ASN A 73 26.04 30.03 2.77
C ASN A 73 25.30 28.69 2.76
N HIS A 74 24.93 28.19 3.95
CA HIS A 74 24.26 26.92 4.16
C HIS A 74 23.19 27.08 5.25
N CYS A 75 22.09 26.34 5.13
CA CYS A 75 21.10 26.23 6.19
C CYS A 75 20.77 24.79 6.51
N LEU A 76 20.29 24.58 7.73
CA LEU A 76 19.63 23.36 8.15
C LEU A 76 18.13 23.64 8.20
N ILE A 77 17.37 22.94 7.38
CA ILE A 77 15.91 22.91 7.41
C ILE A 77 15.48 21.79 8.35
N ILE A 78 14.64 22.12 9.31
CA ILE A 78 14.11 21.14 10.28
C ILE A 78 12.62 21.37 10.45
N GLU A 79 11.82 20.33 10.29
CA GLU A 79 10.41 20.33 10.65
C GLU A 79 10.19 20.01 12.13
N GLU A 80 9.04 20.40 12.65
CA GLU A 80 8.68 20.23 14.07
C GLU A 80 8.67 18.79 14.58
N ASN A 81 8.50 17.81 13.69
CA ASN A 81 8.51 16.40 14.06
C ASN A 81 9.91 15.91 14.48
N VAL A 82 10.94 16.75 14.32
CA VAL A 82 12.32 16.44 14.69
C VAL A 82 12.67 17.06 16.04
N ASN A 83 13.08 16.21 16.99
CA ASN A 83 13.57 16.66 18.29
C ASN A 83 14.99 17.25 18.18
N SER A 84 15.05 18.51 17.78
CA SER A 84 16.31 19.16 17.45
C SER A 84 17.19 19.57 18.64
N ASN A 85 16.75 19.32 19.87
CA ASN A 85 17.52 19.61 21.09
C ASN A 85 18.74 18.69 21.26
N TYR A 86 18.72 17.53 20.60
CA TYR A 86 19.75 16.49 20.69
C TYR A 86 20.55 16.35 19.39
N LEU A 87 20.26 17.19 18.39
CA LEU A 87 21.02 17.23 17.15
C LEU A 87 22.23 18.12 17.30
N ASN A 88 23.41 17.51 17.29
CA ASN A 88 24.69 18.20 17.22
C ASN A 88 25.37 17.82 15.90
N PHE A 89 25.77 18.83 15.14
CA PHE A 89 26.59 18.67 13.94
C PHE A 89 27.96 19.28 14.24
N GLU A 90 29.02 18.55 13.93
CA GLU A 90 30.39 19.02 14.16
C GLU A 90 30.67 20.29 13.34
N PRO A 91 31.52 21.20 13.84
CA PRO A 91 31.81 22.46 13.13
C PRO A 91 32.38 22.27 11.72
N ASP A 92 33.10 21.18 11.49
CA ASP A 92 33.72 20.79 10.21
C ASP A 92 32.81 19.91 9.34
N PHE A 93 31.57 19.65 9.75
CA PHE A 93 30.63 18.79 9.01
C PHE A 93 30.51 19.20 7.53
N PHE A 94 30.47 20.50 7.24
CA PHE A 94 30.37 21.02 5.87
C PHE A 94 31.64 20.80 5.04
N ASP A 95 32.80 20.72 5.68
CA ASP A 95 34.09 20.45 5.01
C ASP A 95 34.19 18.99 4.56
N LEU A 96 33.34 18.11 5.12
CA LEU A 96 33.23 16.70 4.76
C LEU A 96 32.23 16.44 3.64
N LEU A 97 31.44 17.45 3.23
CA LEU A 97 30.45 17.29 2.17
C LEU A 97 31.11 17.34 0.78
N PRO A 98 30.59 16.58 -0.21
CA PRO A 98 31.13 16.60 -1.57
C PRO A 98 31.09 18.00 -2.19
N ASP A 99 32.12 18.35 -2.96
CA ASP A 99 32.15 19.62 -3.69
C ASP A 99 30.91 19.80 -4.58
N GLY A 100 30.29 20.97 -4.49
CA GLY A 100 29.13 21.32 -5.31
C GLY A 100 27.78 20.79 -4.83
N TRP A 101 27.68 20.22 -3.62
CA TRP A 101 26.40 19.77 -3.06
C TRP A 101 25.33 20.88 -3.02
N ASP A 102 24.10 20.51 -3.38
CA ASP A 102 22.94 21.40 -3.32
C ASP A 102 22.04 21.06 -2.12
N VAL A 103 21.67 19.79 -2.00
CA VAL A 103 20.83 19.26 -0.92
C VAL A 103 21.56 18.10 -0.26
N TYR A 104 21.56 18.05 1.07
CA TYR A 104 22.12 16.93 1.81
C TYR A 104 21.15 16.40 2.87
N PHE A 105 20.74 15.13 2.72
CA PHE A 105 19.93 14.43 3.72
C PHE A 105 20.84 13.74 4.73
N PRO A 106 20.79 14.09 6.03
CA PRO A 106 21.72 13.54 7.02
C PRO A 106 21.38 12.13 7.48
N TYR A 107 20.40 11.48 6.85
CA TYR A 107 20.04 10.09 7.10
C TYR A 107 19.37 9.47 5.86
N SER A 108 19.43 8.15 5.77
CA SER A 108 18.62 7.32 4.89
C SER A 108 18.32 5.99 5.58
N GLY A 109 17.05 5.61 5.74
CA GLY A 109 16.66 4.27 6.19
C GLY A 109 16.47 3.30 5.04
N ASP A 110 16.45 2.01 5.32
CA ASP A 110 15.79 1.06 4.45
C ASP A 110 14.27 1.27 4.58
N GLY A 111 13.57 1.43 3.45
CA GLY A 111 12.10 1.47 3.44
C GLY A 111 11.48 0.11 3.76
N ILE A 112 12.22 -0.84 4.32
CA ILE A 112 11.84 -2.24 4.48
C ILE A 112 11.88 -2.57 5.97
N LYS A 113 10.70 -2.80 6.56
CA LYS A 113 10.58 -3.24 7.95
C LYS A 113 10.29 -4.74 8.00
N GLN A 114 11.20 -5.50 8.58
CA GLN A 114 10.98 -6.94 8.78
C GLN A 114 9.99 -7.15 9.94
N ASN A 115 8.92 -7.87 9.67
CA ASN A 115 7.95 -8.26 10.69
C ASN A 115 8.31 -9.61 11.28
N GLN A 116 8.59 -9.65 12.59
CA GLN A 116 8.67 -10.90 13.32
C GLN A 116 7.26 -11.39 13.63
N THR A 117 6.81 -12.41 12.89
CA THR A 117 5.50 -13.02 13.11
C THR A 117 5.63 -14.41 13.71
N LYS A 118 4.80 -14.71 14.72
CA LYS A 118 4.65 -16.04 15.35
C LYS A 118 3.31 -16.70 14.95
N LEU A 119 2.74 -16.26 13.84
CA LEU A 119 1.50 -16.80 13.30
C LEU A 119 1.65 -18.30 13.00
N LEU A 120 0.57 -19.05 13.23
CA LEU A 120 0.52 -20.48 12.86
C LEU A 120 0.62 -20.66 11.34
N ASN A 121 0.01 -19.76 10.58
CA ASN A 121 -0.02 -19.77 9.11
C ASN A 121 0.64 -18.51 8.55
N PRO A 122 1.97 -18.37 8.63
CA PRO A 122 2.63 -17.13 8.28
C PRO A 122 2.44 -16.78 6.79
N ASN A 123 1.94 -15.57 6.53
CA ASN A 123 1.85 -15.05 5.17
C ASN A 123 3.18 -14.40 4.77
N SER A 124 3.90 -15.02 3.83
CA SER A 124 5.16 -14.48 3.29
C SER A 124 5.09 -13.05 2.75
N ARG A 125 3.89 -12.59 2.32
CA ARG A 125 3.68 -11.20 1.85
C ARG A 125 3.68 -10.19 3.00
N GLU A 126 3.57 -10.64 4.25
CA GLU A 126 3.62 -9.80 5.46
C GLU A 126 4.96 -9.88 6.21
N TYR A 127 5.94 -10.64 5.69
CA TYR A 127 7.28 -10.70 6.29
C TYR A 127 8.02 -9.36 6.20
N TYR A 128 7.69 -8.55 5.20
CA TYR A 128 8.29 -7.25 5.00
C TYR A 128 7.19 -6.22 4.76
N ASP A 129 7.16 -5.17 5.57
CA ASP A 129 6.43 -3.95 5.26
C ASP A 129 7.36 -3.04 4.46
N VAL A 130 7.09 -2.94 3.16
CA VAL A 130 7.80 -2.04 2.26
C VAL A 130 7.03 -0.73 2.21
N GLU A 131 7.63 0.33 2.73
CA GLU A 131 7.11 1.68 2.61
C GLU A 131 7.48 2.24 1.22
N PRO A 132 6.54 2.88 0.51
CA PRO A 132 6.70 3.27 -0.89
C PRO A 132 7.52 4.56 -1.03
N PHE A 133 8.76 4.57 -0.54
CA PHE A 133 9.67 5.70 -0.74
C PHE A 133 10.29 5.67 -2.14
N PHE A 134 10.52 6.85 -2.71
CA PHE A 134 11.25 6.97 -3.97
C PHE A 134 12.67 6.39 -3.81
N PHE A 135 13.07 5.52 -4.74
CA PHE A 135 14.30 4.70 -4.68
C PHE A 135 14.39 3.69 -3.52
N GLY A 136 13.34 3.48 -2.73
CA GLY A 136 13.30 2.44 -1.69
C GLY A 136 14.01 2.78 -0.38
N TYR A 137 14.43 4.03 -0.18
CA TYR A 137 15.07 4.48 1.05
C TYR A 137 14.16 5.45 1.82
N GLU A 138 14.09 5.26 3.13
CA GLU A 138 13.36 6.13 4.04
C GLU A 138 14.16 7.42 4.28
N TRP A 139 13.80 8.46 3.53
CA TRP A 139 14.27 9.83 3.69
C TRP A 139 13.07 10.76 3.50
N GLY A 140 13.14 11.95 4.09
CA GLY A 140 12.03 12.88 4.05
C GLY A 140 12.44 14.30 4.29
N SER A 141 11.50 15.20 4.04
CA SER A 141 11.66 16.64 4.21
C SER A 141 11.84 17.07 5.67
N SER A 142 11.69 16.14 6.63
CA SER A 142 11.75 16.41 8.08
C SER A 142 13.06 17.10 8.50
N ILE A 143 14.19 16.71 7.91
CA ILE A 143 15.48 17.35 8.16
C ILE A 143 16.41 17.19 6.96
N TYR A 144 16.99 18.30 6.51
CA TYR A 144 18.03 18.30 5.48
C TYR A 144 18.82 19.62 5.49
N PHE A 145 20.03 19.57 4.94
CA PHE A 145 20.84 20.73 4.68
C PHE A 145 20.64 21.22 3.26
N LEU A 146 20.78 22.52 3.10
CA LEU A 146 20.62 23.18 1.81
C LEU A 146 21.72 24.23 1.63
N SER A 147 22.39 24.19 0.48
CA SER A 147 23.35 25.23 0.09
C SER A 147 22.61 26.40 -0.57
N LYS A 148 23.24 27.59 -0.58
CA LYS A 148 22.62 28.76 -1.20
C LYS A 148 22.36 28.56 -2.70
N LYS A 149 23.30 27.91 -3.41
CA LYS A 149 23.12 27.49 -4.82
C LYS A 149 22.01 26.46 -4.97
N GLY A 150 21.88 25.53 -4.01
CA GLY A 150 20.80 24.55 -4.00
C GLY A 150 19.42 25.19 -3.94
N VAL A 151 19.23 26.22 -3.10
CA VAL A 151 17.96 27.00 -3.08
C VAL A 151 17.66 27.61 -4.44
N GLU A 152 18.64 28.28 -5.04
CA GLU A 152 18.47 28.96 -6.33
C GLU A 152 18.01 27.97 -7.41
N LYS A 153 18.67 26.80 -7.47
CA LYS A 153 18.30 25.73 -8.40
C LYS A 153 16.91 25.15 -8.10
N LEU A 154 16.56 24.92 -6.82
CA LEU A 154 15.22 24.43 -6.45
C LEU A 154 14.13 25.42 -6.86
N LEU A 155 14.27 26.70 -6.52
CA LEU A 155 13.28 27.74 -6.86
C LEU A 155 13.22 28.02 -8.37
N LEU A 156 14.30 27.79 -9.11
CA LEU A 156 14.30 27.87 -10.58
C LEU A 156 13.51 26.73 -11.23
N ASN A 157 13.59 25.53 -10.67
CA ASN A 157 12.99 24.32 -11.24
C ASN A 157 11.56 24.06 -10.73
N ILE A 158 11.21 24.57 -9.54
CA ILE A 158 9.89 24.38 -8.93
C ILE A 158 9.08 25.65 -9.16
N ASN A 159 8.09 25.57 -10.05
CA ASN A 159 7.04 26.59 -10.21
C ASN A 159 5.63 26.02 -10.02
N THR A 160 5.54 24.70 -9.81
CA THR A 160 4.29 23.96 -9.67
C THR A 160 4.46 22.87 -8.62
N ILE A 161 3.59 22.83 -7.62
CA ILE A 161 3.50 21.77 -6.62
C ILE A 161 2.68 20.62 -7.22
N ARG A 162 3.32 19.46 -7.40
CA ARG A 162 2.70 18.27 -8.01
C ARG A 162 2.71 17.03 -7.13
N GLN A 163 3.65 16.98 -6.19
CA GLN A 163 3.93 15.85 -5.31
C GLN A 163 4.61 16.36 -4.03
N ARG A 164 4.97 15.47 -3.11
CA ARG A 164 5.63 15.83 -1.84
C ARG A 164 7.00 16.49 -2.08
N VAL A 165 7.48 17.20 -1.08
CA VAL A 165 8.73 17.99 -1.14
C VAL A 165 9.92 17.12 -1.49
N GLU A 166 10.12 16.03 -0.74
CA GLU A 166 11.20 15.08 -0.96
C GLU A 166 11.13 14.48 -2.38
N ASP A 167 9.94 14.06 -2.81
CA ASP A 167 9.75 13.45 -4.12
C ASP A 167 10.08 14.44 -5.25
N GLU A 168 9.69 15.71 -5.15
CA GLU A 168 9.99 16.75 -6.16
C GLU A 168 11.50 17.07 -6.20
N ILE A 169 12.16 17.17 -5.04
CA ILE A 169 13.63 17.31 -4.98
C ILE A 169 14.30 16.16 -5.75
N PHE A 170 13.90 14.91 -5.50
CA PHE A 170 14.50 13.77 -6.18
C PHE A 170 14.21 13.70 -7.68
N LYS A 171 13.01 14.12 -8.09
CA LYS A 171 12.67 14.23 -9.50
C LYS A 171 13.60 15.21 -10.23
N ILE A 172 13.86 16.36 -9.63
CA ILE A 172 14.77 17.40 -10.15
C ILE A 172 16.22 16.89 -10.15
N ALA A 173 16.62 16.16 -9.10
CA ALA A 173 17.91 15.49 -9.04
C ALA A 173 18.11 14.46 -10.17
N LYS A 174 17.08 13.66 -10.47
CA LYS A 174 17.09 12.68 -11.57
C LYS A 174 17.25 13.34 -12.96
N LEU A 175 16.89 14.61 -13.08
CA LEU A 175 17.12 15.42 -14.29
C LEU A 175 18.53 16.05 -14.33
N ASN A 176 19.41 15.73 -13.39
CA ASN A 176 20.77 16.28 -13.22
C ASN A 176 20.79 17.81 -13.13
N THR A 177 19.75 18.39 -12.52
CA THR A 177 19.66 19.85 -12.35
C THR A 177 20.06 20.32 -10.95
N ILE A 178 20.08 19.39 -9.98
CA ILE A 178 20.60 19.60 -8.62
C ILE A 178 21.42 18.37 -8.18
N ASP A 179 22.41 18.61 -7.33
CA ASP A 179 23.28 17.61 -6.73
C ASP A 179 22.78 17.26 -5.32
N VAL A 180 22.16 16.09 -5.19
CA VAL A 180 21.58 15.59 -3.93
C VAL A 180 22.46 14.47 -3.36
N TYR A 181 22.84 14.64 -2.10
CA TYR A 181 23.63 13.67 -1.35
C TYR A 181 22.91 13.24 -0.09
N PHE A 182 23.28 12.09 0.46
CA PHE A 182 22.74 11.60 1.71
C PHE A 182 23.78 10.81 2.51
N SER A 183 23.59 10.74 3.82
CA SER A 183 24.29 9.79 4.68
C SER A 183 23.53 8.47 4.73
N ASN A 184 24.26 7.36 4.57
CA ASN A 184 23.74 6.03 4.92
C ASN A 184 23.30 6.02 6.39
N TYR A 185 22.28 5.21 6.70
CA TYR A 185 21.56 5.11 7.98
C TYR A 185 22.31 5.67 9.20
N ASN A 186 21.82 6.82 9.68
CA ASN A 186 22.28 7.45 10.92
C ASN A 186 21.20 7.25 11.99
N GLU A 187 21.33 6.18 12.78
CA GLU A 187 20.39 5.78 13.86
C GLU A 187 20.05 6.96 14.77
N THR A 188 21.07 7.73 15.18
CA THR A 188 20.91 8.85 16.10
C THR A 188 19.96 9.91 15.55
N ILE A 189 20.05 10.25 14.27
CA ILE A 189 19.17 11.26 13.68
C ILE A 189 17.76 10.71 13.51
N LYS A 190 17.63 9.47 13.01
CA LYS A 190 16.31 8.85 12.78
C LYS A 190 15.52 8.69 14.10
N ASP A 191 16.18 8.33 15.19
CA ASP A 191 15.55 8.18 16.51
C ASP A 191 14.94 9.49 17.05
N TYR A 192 15.37 10.64 16.52
CA TYR A 192 14.83 11.95 16.87
C TYR A 192 13.71 12.43 15.94
N ILE A 193 13.39 11.70 14.87
CA ILE A 193 12.31 12.02 13.95
C ILE A 193 11.06 11.26 14.35
N LYS A 194 10.04 11.99 14.82
CA LYS A 194 8.72 11.41 15.06
C LYS A 194 8.00 11.19 13.73
N PRO A 195 7.31 10.04 13.54
CA PRO A 195 6.50 9.82 12.35
C PRO A 195 5.44 10.92 12.18
N LYS A 196 5.30 11.46 10.97
CA LYS A 196 4.23 12.39 10.64
C LYS A 196 2.94 11.62 10.42
N ILE A 197 1.86 12.06 11.07
CA ILE A 197 0.53 11.50 10.83
C ILE A 197 -0.29 12.55 10.06
N HIS A 198 -0.35 12.38 8.74
CA HIS A 198 -1.23 13.19 7.89
C HIS A 198 -2.63 12.55 7.86
N LEU A 199 -3.50 12.98 8.78
CA LEU A 199 -4.85 12.41 8.91
C LEU A 199 -5.68 12.58 7.63
N ASP A 200 -5.58 13.73 6.98
CA ASP A 200 -6.24 14.03 5.71
C ASP A 200 -5.73 13.14 4.57
N ARG A 201 -4.42 12.94 4.50
CA ARG A 201 -3.77 12.03 3.55
C ARG A 201 -4.28 10.61 3.73
N ASN A 202 -4.29 10.12 4.97
CA ASN A 202 -4.78 8.77 5.27
C ASN A 202 -6.26 8.62 4.91
N ALA A 203 -7.07 9.66 5.12
CA ALA A 203 -8.47 9.67 4.70
C ALA A 203 -8.60 9.62 3.16
N ILE A 204 -7.82 10.42 2.43
CA ILE A 204 -7.80 10.45 0.96
C ILE A 204 -7.37 9.10 0.37
N ILE A 205 -6.30 8.49 0.89
CA ILE A 205 -5.88 7.15 0.45
C ILE A 205 -7.00 6.14 0.72
N LYS A 206 -7.55 6.15 1.93
CA LYS A 206 -8.62 5.22 2.31
C LYS A 206 -9.84 5.37 1.40
N GLU A 207 -10.24 6.60 1.10
CA GLU A 207 -11.33 6.89 0.17
C GLU A 207 -11.02 6.40 -1.25
N ALA A 208 -9.82 6.67 -1.76
CA ALA A 208 -9.39 6.19 -3.07
C ALA A 208 -9.45 4.66 -3.16
N VAL A 209 -8.97 3.97 -2.14
CA VAL A 209 -9.02 2.50 -2.04
C VAL A 209 -10.45 1.97 -2.01
N LEU A 210 -11.34 2.58 -1.22
CA LEU A 210 -12.74 2.15 -1.11
C LEU A 210 -13.56 2.43 -2.39
N ASN A 211 -13.15 3.42 -3.17
CA ASN A 211 -13.76 3.78 -4.45
C ASN A 211 -13.12 3.06 -5.65
N TYR A 212 -11.95 2.47 -5.47
CA TYR A 212 -11.29 1.67 -6.49
C TYR A 212 -12.07 0.36 -6.74
N ASN A 213 -12.08 -0.06 -8.00
CA ASN A 213 -12.56 -1.38 -8.40
C ASN A 213 -11.70 -1.92 -9.53
N VAL A 214 -11.02 -3.04 -9.27
CA VAL A 214 -10.24 -3.76 -10.28
C VAL A 214 -11.14 -4.45 -11.30
N TRP A 215 -12.36 -4.80 -10.88
CA TRP A 215 -13.32 -5.49 -11.72
C TRP A 215 -14.00 -4.54 -12.71
N THR A 216 -13.78 -4.77 -14.01
CA THR A 216 -14.66 -4.19 -15.03
C THR A 216 -16.05 -4.83 -14.94
N GLU A 217 -17.09 -4.12 -15.39
CA GLU A 217 -18.46 -4.66 -15.42
C GLU A 217 -18.52 -5.99 -16.19
N LYS A 218 -17.81 -6.07 -17.32
CA LYS A 218 -17.75 -7.27 -18.15
C LYS A 218 -17.10 -8.44 -17.41
N ASP A 219 -15.97 -8.21 -16.76
CA ASP A 219 -15.24 -9.28 -16.06
C ASP A 219 -16.03 -9.75 -14.84
N PHE A 220 -16.64 -8.83 -14.11
CA PHE A 220 -17.49 -9.17 -12.96
C PHE A 220 -18.72 -10.00 -13.35
N VAL A 221 -19.31 -9.75 -14.52
CA VAL A 221 -20.39 -10.60 -15.06
C VAL A 221 -19.90 -12.03 -15.34
N ILE A 222 -18.71 -12.19 -15.91
CA ILE A 222 -18.12 -13.50 -16.18
C ILE A 222 -17.78 -14.22 -14.85
N LEU A 223 -17.19 -13.49 -13.89
CA LEU A 223 -16.89 -14.01 -12.56
C LEU A 223 -18.15 -14.51 -11.86
N ASN A 224 -19.22 -13.72 -11.83
CA ASN A 224 -20.49 -14.12 -11.22
C ASN A 224 -21.08 -15.36 -11.89
N LYS A 225 -21.04 -15.43 -13.23
CA LYS A 225 -21.49 -16.62 -13.96
C LYS A 225 -20.68 -17.86 -13.58
N LEU A 226 -19.36 -17.72 -13.43
CA LEU A 226 -18.48 -18.80 -13.01
C LEU A 226 -18.78 -19.23 -11.56
N LEU A 227 -18.91 -18.27 -10.65
CA LEU A 227 -19.21 -18.50 -9.24
C LEU A 227 -20.57 -19.19 -9.05
N THR A 228 -21.60 -18.79 -9.79
CA THR A 228 -22.91 -19.45 -9.81
C THR A 228 -22.82 -20.88 -10.32
N LYS A 229 -22.09 -21.13 -11.40
CA LYS A 229 -21.88 -22.51 -11.89
C LYS A 229 -21.19 -23.38 -10.85
N ILE A 230 -20.18 -22.85 -10.17
CA ILE A 230 -19.45 -23.57 -9.12
C ILE A 230 -20.34 -23.85 -7.90
N SER A 231 -21.04 -22.83 -7.40
CA SER A 231 -21.93 -22.94 -6.24
C SER A 231 -23.08 -23.92 -6.54
N SER A 232 -23.76 -23.81 -7.68
CA SER A 232 -24.84 -24.75 -8.04
C SER A 232 -24.36 -26.19 -8.23
N ALA A 233 -23.16 -26.40 -8.78
CA ALA A 233 -22.56 -27.74 -8.89
C ALA A 233 -22.29 -28.34 -7.51
N ALA A 234 -21.73 -27.55 -6.59
CA ALA A 234 -21.47 -27.97 -5.22
C ALA A 234 -22.77 -28.27 -4.46
N GLU A 235 -23.79 -27.42 -4.58
CA GLU A 235 -25.09 -27.63 -3.95
C GLU A 235 -25.78 -28.90 -4.43
N LYS A 236 -25.72 -29.20 -5.73
CA LYS A 236 -26.26 -30.44 -6.31
C LYS A 236 -25.59 -31.69 -5.70
N LEU A 237 -24.33 -31.58 -5.33
CA LEU A 237 -23.51 -32.67 -4.78
C LEU A 237 -23.44 -32.66 -3.25
N ASP A 238 -24.11 -31.72 -2.57
CA ASP A 238 -24.00 -31.46 -1.12
C ASP A 238 -22.56 -31.19 -0.64
N ILE A 239 -21.74 -30.56 -1.50
CA ILE A 239 -20.34 -30.21 -1.22
C ILE A 239 -20.27 -28.81 -0.60
N LYS A 240 -19.56 -28.68 0.52
CA LYS A 240 -19.39 -27.41 1.23
C LYS A 240 -18.12 -26.69 0.73
N LEU A 241 -18.30 -25.72 -0.17
CA LEU A 241 -17.22 -24.84 -0.64
C LEU A 241 -16.97 -23.71 0.35
N ILE A 242 -15.74 -23.63 0.86
CA ILE A 242 -15.36 -22.72 1.95
C ILE A 242 -14.56 -21.55 1.37
N LEU A 243 -14.85 -20.30 1.76
CA LEU A 243 -14.00 -19.17 1.37
C LEU A 243 -12.59 -19.33 1.94
N GLN A 244 -11.58 -18.99 1.15
CA GLN A 244 -10.18 -19.08 1.56
C GLN A 244 -9.48 -17.72 1.39
N GLY A 245 -8.37 -17.51 2.11
CA GLY A 245 -7.43 -16.43 1.79
C GLY A 245 -8.01 -15.02 1.79
N GLY A 246 -7.68 -14.25 0.75
CA GLY A 246 -8.15 -12.87 0.55
C GLY A 246 -9.67 -12.81 0.42
N THR A 247 -10.27 -13.81 -0.22
CA THR A 247 -11.72 -13.95 -0.37
C THR A 247 -12.43 -14.11 0.97
N HIS A 248 -11.91 -14.96 1.85
CA HIS A 248 -12.43 -15.13 3.22
C HIS A 248 -12.33 -13.83 4.02
N LEU A 249 -11.17 -13.17 3.96
CA LEU A 249 -10.94 -11.89 4.63
C LEU A 249 -11.90 -10.81 4.11
N GLY A 250 -12.09 -10.73 2.80
CA GLY A 250 -13.00 -9.80 2.14
C GLY A 250 -14.42 -9.96 2.63
N TYR A 251 -14.94 -11.20 2.68
CA TYR A 251 -16.28 -11.44 3.19
C TYR A 251 -16.44 -11.00 4.65
N VAL A 252 -15.50 -11.35 5.52
CA VAL A 252 -15.57 -11.01 6.95
C VAL A 252 -15.51 -9.49 7.17
N ARG A 253 -14.75 -8.75 6.37
CA ARG A 253 -14.58 -7.30 6.53
C ARG A 253 -15.60 -6.45 5.79
N HIS A 254 -15.99 -6.89 4.59
CA HIS A 254 -16.71 -6.07 3.62
C HIS A 254 -18.00 -6.73 3.12
N GLY A 255 -18.27 -7.99 3.50
CA GLY A 255 -19.48 -8.72 3.09
C GLY A 255 -19.43 -9.32 1.69
N GLY A 256 -18.29 -9.24 1.00
CA GLY A 256 -18.10 -9.70 -0.37
C GLY A 256 -16.64 -9.64 -0.81
N ILE A 257 -16.40 -9.64 -2.11
CA ILE A 257 -15.07 -9.47 -2.70
C ILE A 257 -14.51 -8.09 -2.33
N MET A 258 -13.23 -8.03 -1.93
CA MET A 258 -12.54 -6.75 -1.82
C MET A 258 -12.36 -6.18 -3.22
N LYS A 259 -12.83 -4.96 -3.47
CA LYS A 259 -12.85 -4.39 -4.83
C LYS A 259 -11.46 -4.22 -5.47
N TRP A 260 -10.40 -4.26 -4.69
CA TRP A 260 -9.01 -4.21 -5.17
C TRP A 260 -8.36 -5.60 -5.33
N ASP A 261 -9.09 -6.68 -5.02
CA ASP A 261 -8.65 -8.08 -5.13
C ASP A 261 -9.27 -8.67 -6.40
N ASP A 262 -8.45 -9.26 -7.27
CA ASP A 262 -8.82 -9.64 -8.64
C ASP A 262 -9.01 -11.15 -8.84
N ASP A 263 -9.12 -11.91 -7.76
CA ASP A 263 -9.43 -13.34 -7.78
C ASP A 263 -10.43 -13.75 -6.69
N VAL A 264 -10.81 -15.03 -6.71
CA VAL A 264 -11.62 -15.68 -5.69
C VAL A 264 -11.00 -17.02 -5.34
N ASP A 265 -10.78 -17.28 -4.05
CA ASP A 265 -10.24 -18.52 -3.51
C ASP A 265 -11.33 -19.32 -2.78
N LEU A 266 -11.50 -20.59 -3.17
CA LEU A 266 -12.42 -21.55 -2.56
C LEU A 266 -11.68 -22.80 -2.10
N GLY A 267 -12.04 -23.31 -0.94
CA GLY A 267 -11.60 -24.57 -0.38
C GLY A 267 -12.62 -25.69 -0.58
N VAL A 268 -12.15 -26.89 -0.93
CA VAL A 268 -12.96 -28.11 -1.08
C VAL A 268 -12.26 -29.31 -0.45
N LEU A 269 -13.04 -30.23 0.14
CA LEU A 269 -12.51 -31.46 0.70
C LEU A 269 -11.92 -32.32 -0.42
N ALA A 270 -10.66 -32.74 -0.28
CA ALA A 270 -9.91 -33.44 -1.33
C ALA A 270 -10.62 -34.72 -1.81
N SER A 271 -11.30 -35.43 -0.91
CA SER A 271 -12.08 -36.65 -1.26
C SER A 271 -13.33 -36.37 -2.10
N GLU A 272 -13.82 -35.13 -2.13
CA GLU A 272 -15.03 -34.72 -2.87
C GLU A 272 -14.69 -34.03 -4.19
N PHE A 273 -13.46 -33.57 -4.35
CA PHE A 273 -13.03 -32.72 -5.46
C PHE A 273 -13.27 -33.35 -6.82
N GLU A 274 -13.02 -34.65 -7.01
CA GLU A 274 -13.19 -35.28 -8.33
C GLU A 274 -14.66 -35.28 -8.78
N ASN A 275 -15.61 -35.44 -7.85
CA ASN A 275 -17.04 -35.33 -8.16
C ASN A 275 -17.41 -33.90 -8.56
N LEU A 276 -16.92 -32.91 -7.81
CA LEU A 276 -17.13 -31.50 -8.14
C LEU A 276 -16.55 -31.18 -9.51
N LYS A 277 -15.29 -31.53 -9.78
CA LYS A 277 -14.60 -31.31 -11.05
C LYS A 277 -15.39 -31.87 -12.22
N ASN A 278 -15.88 -33.11 -12.12
CA ASN A 278 -16.69 -33.71 -13.18
C ASN A 278 -17.98 -32.91 -13.44
N GLU A 279 -18.68 -32.48 -12.38
CA GLU A 279 -19.88 -31.66 -12.51
C GLU A 279 -19.58 -30.26 -13.11
N LEU A 280 -18.45 -29.64 -12.75
CA LEU A 280 -18.01 -28.37 -13.31
C LEU A 280 -17.75 -28.47 -14.81
N LEU A 281 -17.08 -29.53 -15.26
CA LEU A 281 -16.82 -29.79 -16.68
C LEU A 281 -18.12 -30.00 -17.47
N ILE A 282 -19.09 -30.75 -16.90
CA ILE A 282 -20.43 -30.92 -17.48
C ILE A 282 -21.14 -29.57 -17.62
N ASN A 283 -21.00 -28.70 -16.61
CA ASN A 283 -21.60 -27.38 -16.60
C ASN A 283 -20.83 -26.33 -17.42
N GLY A 284 -19.84 -26.76 -18.21
CA GLY A 284 -19.14 -25.92 -19.18
C GLY A 284 -18.03 -25.05 -18.59
N CYS A 285 -17.63 -25.30 -17.34
CA CYS A 285 -16.40 -24.74 -16.79
C CYS A 285 -15.18 -25.46 -17.38
N GLN A 286 -14.03 -24.79 -17.35
CA GLN A 286 -12.72 -25.37 -17.61
C GLN A 286 -11.93 -25.36 -16.31
N LEU A 287 -11.11 -26.40 -16.10
CA LEU A 287 -10.22 -26.50 -14.94
C LEU A 287 -8.83 -26.89 -15.41
N VAL A 288 -7.82 -26.20 -14.89
CA VAL A 288 -6.40 -26.54 -15.07
C VAL A 288 -5.75 -26.71 -13.70
N GLN A 289 -4.87 -27.69 -13.58
CA GLN A 289 -4.12 -27.93 -12.35
C GLN A 289 -2.85 -27.09 -12.37
N HIS A 290 -2.61 -26.35 -11.29
CA HIS A 290 -1.41 -25.56 -11.06
C HIS A 290 -0.68 -26.10 -9.83
N ILE A 291 0.60 -25.75 -9.69
CA ILE A 291 1.41 -26.09 -8.52
C ILE A 291 1.79 -24.79 -7.82
N GLU A 292 1.49 -24.69 -6.54
CA GLU A 292 1.95 -23.55 -5.75
C GLU A 292 3.46 -23.65 -5.55
N GLU A 293 4.21 -22.65 -6.03
CA GLU A 293 5.67 -22.68 -6.05
C GLU A 293 6.31 -22.86 -4.65
N LYS A 294 5.66 -22.32 -3.62
CA LYS A 294 6.22 -22.29 -2.24
C LYS A 294 6.16 -23.65 -1.55
N THR A 295 5.11 -24.41 -1.83
CA THR A 295 4.73 -25.62 -1.09
C THR A 295 4.81 -26.86 -1.97
N ASN A 296 4.94 -26.66 -3.29
CA ASN A 296 4.94 -27.69 -4.31
C ASN A 296 3.67 -28.57 -4.25
N THR A 297 2.53 -27.96 -3.93
CA THR A 297 1.23 -28.64 -3.80
C THR A 297 0.26 -28.21 -4.89
N PRO A 298 -0.62 -29.11 -5.35
CA PRO A 298 -1.56 -28.79 -6.41
C PRO A 298 -2.72 -27.92 -5.91
N PHE A 299 -3.18 -27.06 -6.79
CA PHE A 299 -4.47 -26.38 -6.71
C PHE A 299 -5.05 -26.28 -8.12
N TYR A 300 -6.29 -25.85 -8.27
CA TYR A 300 -6.94 -25.81 -9.58
C TYR A 300 -7.50 -24.43 -9.88
N LYS A 301 -7.26 -23.93 -11.09
CA LYS A 301 -7.91 -22.73 -11.59
C LYS A 301 -9.13 -23.11 -12.41
N ALA A 302 -10.31 -22.71 -11.97
CA ALA A 302 -11.56 -22.84 -12.70
C ALA A 302 -11.85 -21.55 -13.47
N PHE A 303 -12.26 -21.65 -14.73
CA PHE A 303 -12.56 -20.49 -15.59
C PHE A 303 -13.59 -20.83 -16.68
N LEU A 304 -14.09 -19.80 -17.37
CA LEU A 304 -15.05 -19.98 -18.48
C LEU A 304 -14.38 -19.73 -19.84
N LYS A 305 -14.91 -20.42 -20.87
CA LYS A 305 -14.46 -20.27 -22.28
C LYS A 305 -14.51 -18.84 -22.79
N GLU A 306 -15.51 -18.07 -22.32
CA GLU A 306 -15.75 -16.66 -22.67
C GLU A 306 -14.86 -15.67 -21.91
N GLY A 307 -14.02 -16.14 -20.98
CA GLY A 307 -13.03 -15.31 -20.29
C GLY A 307 -11.97 -14.75 -21.25
N LYS A 308 -11.28 -13.71 -20.77
CA LYS A 308 -10.15 -13.08 -21.44
C LYS A 308 -8.94 -14.02 -21.43
N VAL A 309 -8.32 -14.21 -22.59
CA VAL A 309 -7.04 -14.93 -22.71
C VAL A 309 -5.94 -14.08 -22.10
N ILE A 310 -5.08 -14.69 -21.29
CA ILE A 310 -3.89 -14.04 -20.73
C ILE A 310 -2.67 -14.68 -21.40
N ASP A 311 -1.80 -13.84 -21.96
CA ASP A 311 -0.64 -14.34 -22.70
C ASP A 311 0.32 -15.08 -21.76
N GLY A 312 0.72 -16.29 -22.16
CA GLY A 312 1.62 -17.13 -21.37
C GLY A 312 0.95 -18.00 -20.31
N TYR A 313 -0.37 -17.93 -20.14
CA TYR A 313 -1.12 -18.75 -19.18
C TYR A 313 -2.08 -19.72 -19.87
N ASP A 314 -2.34 -20.85 -19.20
CA ASP A 314 -3.25 -21.91 -19.66
C ASP A 314 -4.70 -21.75 -19.13
N PHE A 315 -4.96 -20.66 -18.42
CA PHE A 315 -6.27 -20.25 -17.94
C PHE A 315 -6.71 -18.92 -18.54
N LYS A 316 -7.95 -18.51 -18.23
CA LYS A 316 -8.54 -17.25 -18.68
C LYS A 316 -9.00 -16.43 -17.48
N PHE A 317 -8.95 -15.11 -17.62
CA PHE A 317 -9.49 -14.17 -16.63
C PHE A 317 -11.00 -13.92 -16.87
N PRO A 318 -11.82 -13.84 -15.82
CA PRO A 318 -11.53 -14.21 -14.44
C PRO A 318 -11.43 -15.72 -14.22
N CYS A 319 -10.70 -16.09 -13.18
CA CYS A 319 -10.62 -17.46 -12.66
C CYS A 319 -10.95 -17.52 -11.17
N ILE A 320 -11.30 -18.71 -10.70
CA ILE A 320 -11.49 -19.04 -9.28
C ILE A 320 -10.47 -20.13 -8.92
N ASP A 321 -9.71 -19.90 -7.86
CA ASP A 321 -8.75 -20.86 -7.35
C ASP A 321 -9.46 -21.84 -6.40
N VAL A 322 -9.26 -23.12 -6.64
CA VAL A 322 -9.86 -24.22 -5.89
C VAL A 322 -8.73 -24.96 -5.16
N TRP A 323 -8.67 -24.71 -3.85
CA TRP A 323 -7.70 -25.26 -2.92
C TRP A 323 -8.24 -26.52 -2.26
N LEU A 324 -7.41 -27.56 -2.21
CA LEU A 324 -7.78 -28.83 -1.59
C LEU A 324 -7.45 -28.82 -0.11
N TYR A 325 -8.32 -29.40 0.71
CA TYR A 325 -8.06 -29.65 2.12
C TYR A 325 -8.45 -31.05 2.55
N ILE A 326 -7.88 -31.49 3.67
CA ILE A 326 -8.28 -32.71 4.39
C ILE A 326 -8.72 -32.37 5.81
N ILE A 327 -9.47 -33.28 6.43
CA ILE A 327 -9.80 -33.21 7.85
C ILE A 327 -8.88 -34.17 8.61
N LYS A 328 -8.17 -33.66 9.62
CA LYS A 328 -7.29 -34.46 10.48
C LYS A 328 -7.62 -34.19 11.95
N GLY A 329 -8.32 -35.12 12.59
CA GLY A 329 -8.81 -34.92 13.94
C GLY A 329 -9.84 -33.80 13.99
N CYS A 330 -9.58 -32.73 14.75
CA CYS A 330 -10.42 -31.54 14.84
C CYS A 330 -10.01 -30.41 13.89
N ASP A 331 -8.97 -30.59 13.08
CA ASP A 331 -8.41 -29.55 12.21
C ASP A 331 -8.78 -29.76 10.74
N ILE A 332 -8.99 -28.65 10.02
CA ILE A 332 -8.92 -28.63 8.56
C ILE A 332 -7.51 -28.23 8.16
N ILE A 333 -6.90 -28.99 7.25
CA ILE A 333 -5.54 -28.76 6.77
C ILE A 333 -5.58 -28.68 5.25
N PHE A 334 -5.31 -27.50 4.69
CA PHE A 334 -5.14 -27.34 3.25
C PHE A 334 -3.85 -28.01 2.80
N GLU A 335 -3.82 -28.51 1.56
CA GLU A 335 -2.66 -29.24 1.03
C GLU A 335 -1.38 -28.39 1.02
N ASN A 336 -1.52 -27.07 0.87
CA ASN A 336 -0.41 -26.12 1.00
C ASN A 336 0.07 -25.87 2.45
N GLY A 337 -0.41 -26.64 3.41
CA GLY A 337 0.03 -26.59 4.79
C GLY A 337 -0.65 -25.53 5.66
N ILE A 338 -1.67 -24.82 5.16
CA ILE A 338 -2.47 -23.94 6.00
C ILE A 338 -3.31 -24.79 6.96
N ILE A 339 -3.13 -24.57 8.26
CA ILE A 339 -3.81 -25.28 9.33
C ILE A 339 -4.91 -24.39 9.92
N CYS A 340 -6.16 -24.77 9.71
CA CYS A 340 -7.31 -24.20 10.39
C CYS A 340 -7.56 -25.02 11.66
N LYS A 341 -6.92 -24.62 12.76
CA LYS A 341 -7.02 -25.35 14.03
C LYS A 341 -8.45 -25.39 14.56
N ASP A 342 -8.88 -26.53 15.08
CA ASP A 342 -10.19 -26.79 15.69
C ASP A 342 -11.39 -26.53 14.76
N SER A 343 -11.17 -26.27 13.46
CA SER A 343 -12.22 -25.83 12.55
C SER A 343 -13.17 -26.95 12.11
N ALA A 344 -12.82 -28.22 12.34
CA ALA A 344 -13.67 -29.37 12.06
C ALA A 344 -14.55 -29.80 13.25
N LEU A 345 -14.48 -29.11 14.41
CA LEU A 345 -15.34 -29.40 15.56
C LEU A 345 -16.83 -29.14 15.30
N HIS A 346 -17.13 -28.23 14.38
CA HIS A 346 -18.48 -27.86 13.99
C HIS A 346 -18.56 -27.66 12.48
N ASP A 347 -19.76 -27.87 11.94
CA ASP A 347 -20.03 -27.64 10.53
C ASP A 347 -19.69 -26.19 10.11
N PRO A 348 -19.16 -26.00 8.89
CA PRO A 348 -19.00 -24.67 8.30
C PRO A 348 -20.34 -23.90 8.28
N LYS A 349 -20.25 -22.58 8.48
CA LYS A 349 -21.39 -21.66 8.45
C LYS A 349 -21.73 -21.32 7.02
N LYS A 350 -22.97 -21.58 6.60
CA LYS A 350 -23.50 -21.16 5.29
C LYS A 350 -23.62 -19.64 5.23
N ILE A 351 -23.22 -19.06 4.11
CA ILE A 351 -23.23 -17.63 3.82
C ILE A 351 -23.74 -17.36 2.40
N ILE A 352 -24.13 -16.11 2.14
CA ILE A 352 -24.36 -15.59 0.79
C ILE A 352 -23.17 -14.71 0.42
N PHE A 353 -22.42 -15.11 -0.59
CA PHE A 353 -21.25 -14.40 -1.10
C PHE A 353 -21.48 -14.10 -2.58
N GLU A 354 -21.51 -12.81 -2.95
CA GLU A 354 -21.84 -12.36 -4.32
C GLU A 354 -23.13 -13.02 -4.86
N GLY A 355 -24.14 -13.17 -4.00
CA GLY A 355 -25.42 -13.81 -4.35
C GLY A 355 -25.42 -15.34 -4.41
N ASN A 356 -24.29 -16.00 -4.11
CA ASN A 356 -24.13 -17.45 -4.20
C ASN A 356 -24.00 -18.09 -2.80
N ASN A 357 -24.48 -19.32 -2.67
CA ASN A 357 -24.41 -20.09 -1.43
C ASN A 357 -23.01 -20.70 -1.26
N LEU A 358 -22.26 -20.22 -0.28
CA LEU A 358 -20.92 -20.70 0.08
C LEU A 358 -20.80 -20.84 1.60
N PHE A 359 -19.60 -21.15 2.09
CA PHE A 359 -19.36 -21.39 3.51
C PHE A 359 -18.14 -20.64 4.04
N ILE A 360 -18.15 -20.36 5.33
CA ILE A 360 -16.94 -20.00 6.09
C ILE A 360 -16.80 -20.98 7.25
N LEU A 361 -15.58 -21.16 7.74
CA LEU A 361 -15.34 -21.98 8.92
C LEU A 361 -16.06 -21.41 10.14
N HIS A 362 -16.53 -22.28 11.04
CA HIS A 362 -17.30 -21.83 12.20
C HIS A 362 -16.49 -20.90 13.12
N ASN A 363 -15.18 -21.15 13.21
CA ASN A 363 -14.17 -20.35 13.91
C ASN A 363 -13.40 -19.41 12.95
N SER A 364 -14.11 -18.87 11.95
CA SER A 364 -13.62 -17.94 10.93
C SER A 364 -12.64 -16.87 11.44
N LEU A 365 -12.93 -16.24 12.58
CA LEU A 365 -12.09 -15.17 13.11
C LEU A 365 -10.73 -15.68 13.58
N ASP A 366 -10.70 -16.83 14.26
CA ASP A 366 -9.47 -17.46 14.74
C ASP A 366 -8.59 -17.88 13.56
N VAL A 367 -9.21 -18.39 12.49
CA VAL A 367 -8.52 -18.75 11.24
C VAL A 367 -7.84 -17.53 10.62
N LEU A 368 -8.51 -16.37 10.55
CA LEU A 368 -7.88 -15.14 10.05
C LEU A 368 -6.78 -14.63 10.98
N ASP A 369 -6.98 -14.71 12.30
CA ASP A 369 -5.99 -14.34 13.31
C ASP A 369 -4.74 -15.23 13.26
N THR A 370 -4.82 -16.44 12.71
CA THR A 370 -3.65 -17.29 12.47
C THR A 370 -2.86 -16.97 11.20
N ARG A 371 -3.42 -16.18 10.28
CA ARG A 371 -2.85 -15.95 8.93
C ARG A 371 -2.41 -14.51 8.67
N TYR A 372 -3.09 -13.53 9.25
CA TYR A 372 -2.86 -12.12 8.97
C TYR A 372 -2.56 -11.35 10.25
N ASN A 373 -1.46 -10.57 10.29
CA ASN A 373 -0.99 -9.94 11.53
C ASN A 373 -1.87 -8.77 11.99
N ASP A 374 -2.35 -7.95 11.05
CA ASP A 374 -2.98 -6.65 11.35
C ASP A 374 -4.30 -6.41 10.59
N TRP A 375 -4.90 -7.49 10.07
CA TRP A 375 -6.11 -7.44 9.23
C TRP A 375 -7.30 -6.72 9.85
N ARG A 376 -7.36 -6.66 11.18
CA ARG A 376 -8.41 -5.98 11.95
C ARG A 376 -8.26 -4.45 11.92
N THR A 377 -7.06 -3.95 11.69
CA THR A 377 -6.70 -2.54 11.87
C THR A 377 -6.16 -1.88 10.60
N LYS A 378 -5.63 -2.66 9.65
CA LYS A 378 -5.05 -2.15 8.41
C LYS A 378 -5.72 -2.74 7.17
N ILE A 379 -5.69 -2.00 6.08
CA ILE A 379 -5.96 -2.51 4.73
C ILE A 379 -4.59 -2.73 4.07
N ARG A 380 -4.38 -3.91 3.50
CA ARG A 380 -3.19 -4.26 2.72
C ARG A 380 -3.62 -4.51 1.29
N ILE A 381 -2.94 -3.86 0.34
CA ILE A 381 -3.17 -4.01 -1.09
C ILE A 381 -1.88 -4.54 -1.69
N TYR A 382 -1.99 -5.60 -2.47
CA TYR A 382 -0.85 -6.21 -3.16
C TYR A 382 -0.85 -5.75 -4.62
N SER A 383 0.34 -5.58 -5.19
CA SER A 383 0.51 -5.11 -6.58
C SER A 383 0.37 -6.22 -7.62
N PHE A 384 0.03 -7.44 -7.20
CA PHE A 384 -0.08 -8.58 -8.10
C PHE A 384 -1.43 -8.52 -8.82
N SER A 385 -1.44 -8.82 -10.12
CA SER A 385 -2.69 -8.95 -10.88
C SER A 385 -2.71 -10.27 -11.64
N HIS A 386 -3.86 -10.93 -11.60
CA HIS A 386 -4.18 -12.12 -12.37
C HIS A 386 -4.65 -11.81 -13.79
N GLU A 387 -4.78 -10.54 -14.17
CA GLU A 387 -5.20 -10.12 -15.51
C GLU A 387 -4.02 -9.94 -16.49
N THR A 388 -2.80 -9.78 -15.99
CA THR A 388 -1.61 -9.36 -16.77
C THR A 388 -0.36 -10.18 -16.53
#